data_AF-A0A356ITW5-F1
#
_entry.id   AF-A0A356ITW5-F1
#
_cell.length_a   1.000
_cell.length_b   1.000
_cell.length_c   1.000
_cell.angle_alpha   90.00
_cell.angle_beta   90.00
_cell.angle_gamma   90.00
#
_symmetry.space_group_name_H-M   'P 1'
#
loop_
_entity.id
_entity.type
_entity.pdbx_description
1 polymer ?
#
loop_
_entity_poly.entity_id
_entity_poly.type
_entity_poly.pdbx_seq_one_letter_code
_entity_poly.pdbx_strand_id
1 'polypeptide(L)'
;MMRFLHRCGLLLLMWLSIVSHAGTISTTEIVSQTTSAALSCMRWMPVGMCFWLRCSIYECDVETSIKVGHYQPDAVVSSYNELGANPWTEIRSILGAAQSSAANGLLGSLLAVPIESAGNRTEGGQGNKDHRNLIFRETDVIGHPVSSLSEILAGTGYLCESETTSFYPYFMSSLDALSWRMEIPEMFYTASLIPGLREIGNWPAQTWGGVYPRTGWTTQAEEPKAAAINAQRAGDIVTRSGQPHIYDQIESSSSSDQRIWSPGPLVEDDPATGEWQMLLPKPESTCAVFGTNDLASATGWGGGRVDEEGDYAWNLWRPYQCCEKEGQFFLFDINWINYPP
;
A
#
# COMPACT_ATOMS: atom_id res chain seq x y z
N MET A 1 9.43 -3.62 71.42
CA MET A 1 8.04 -3.72 70.91
C MET A 1 7.80 -2.56 69.96
N MET A 2 7.78 -2.86 68.66
CA MET A 2 7.52 -1.92 67.56
C MET A 2 6.13 -1.29 67.68
N ARG A 3 6.00 0.04 67.46
CA ARG A 3 4.82 0.64 66.83
C ARG A 3 5.21 1.85 65.98
N PHE A 4 4.93 1.69 64.69
CA PHE A 4 4.89 2.65 63.60
C PHE A 4 3.94 3.84 63.87
N LEU A 5 4.25 5.00 63.29
CA LEU A 5 3.32 6.02 62.75
C LEU A 5 4.16 7.08 62.01
N HIS A 6 4.46 6.84 60.73
CA HIS A 6 3.81 7.48 59.58
C HIS A 6 3.95 9.02 59.53
N ARG A 7 5.04 9.49 58.93
CA ARG A 7 5.12 10.81 58.32
C ARG A 7 4.53 10.72 56.91
N CYS A 8 3.35 11.30 56.70
CA CYS A 8 2.83 11.58 55.36
C CYS A 8 3.70 12.63 54.67
N GLY A 9 4.62 12.19 53.82
CA GLY A 9 5.18 13.02 52.76
C GLY A 9 4.38 12.77 51.49
N LEU A 10 3.49 13.67 51.10
CA LEU A 10 2.92 13.68 49.76
C LEU A 10 4.05 14.10 48.78
N LEU A 11 4.66 13.11 48.12
CA LEU A 11 5.41 13.34 46.89
C LEU A 11 4.39 13.44 45.76
N LEU A 12 4.14 14.66 45.29
CA LEU A 12 3.39 14.93 44.08
C LEU A 12 4.28 14.49 42.90
N LEU A 13 4.19 13.20 42.53
CA LEU A 13 4.73 12.72 41.26
C LEU A 13 3.88 13.36 40.15
N MET A 14 4.40 14.42 39.53
CA MET A 14 3.95 14.87 38.22
C MET A 14 4.10 13.68 37.27
N TRP A 15 3.00 12.99 37.00
CA TRP A 15 2.84 12.25 35.75
C TRP A 15 2.93 13.28 34.64
N LEU A 16 4.13 13.45 34.08
CA LEU A 16 4.20 13.76 32.66
C LEU A 16 3.57 12.55 31.99
N SER A 17 2.32 12.70 31.53
CA SER A 17 1.82 11.89 30.43
C SER A 17 2.90 11.96 29.37
N ILE A 18 3.55 10.82 29.10
CA ILE A 18 4.33 10.68 27.88
C ILE A 18 3.28 10.89 26.80
N VAL A 19 3.29 12.07 26.18
CA VAL A 19 2.61 12.25 24.91
C VAL A 19 3.41 11.40 23.94
N SER A 20 3.01 10.15 23.77
CA SER A 20 3.44 9.32 22.65
C SER A 20 3.14 10.12 21.39
N HIS A 21 4.16 10.29 20.55
CA HIS A 21 3.96 10.92 19.25
C HIS A 21 3.53 9.82 18.29
N ALA A 22 2.30 9.89 17.80
CA ALA A 22 1.84 9.17 16.61
C ALA A 22 2.95 9.11 15.55
N GLY A 23 3.17 7.95 14.96
CA GLY A 23 3.94 7.85 13.73
C GLY A 23 3.24 8.67 12.66
N THR A 24 3.74 9.87 12.37
CA THR A 24 3.21 10.71 11.29
C THR A 24 4.23 10.82 10.19
N ILE A 25 3.75 10.91 8.95
CA ILE A 25 4.60 11.17 7.80
C ILE A 25 4.04 12.34 6.99
N SER A 26 4.92 13.26 6.63
CA SER A 26 4.63 14.37 5.73
C SER A 26 4.89 13.99 4.28
N THR A 27 4.28 14.70 3.34
CA THR A 27 4.58 14.56 1.89
C THR A 27 6.07 14.72 1.62
N THR A 28 6.73 15.66 2.31
CA THR A 28 8.17 15.89 2.14
C THR A 28 9.01 14.70 2.58
N GLU A 29 8.60 14.00 3.64
CA GLU A 29 9.25 12.78 4.10
C GLU A 29 9.00 11.62 3.14
N ILE A 30 7.77 11.46 2.64
CA ILE A 30 7.45 10.46 1.60
C ILE A 30 8.37 10.67 0.40
N VAL A 31 8.38 11.87 -0.20
CA VAL A 31 9.20 12.18 -1.37
C VAL A 31 10.69 11.94 -1.09
N SER A 32 11.18 12.36 0.08
CA SER A 32 12.58 12.16 0.49
C SER A 32 12.95 10.68 0.63
N GLN A 33 12.12 9.90 1.31
CA GLN A 33 12.33 8.47 1.53
C GLN A 33 12.21 7.68 0.22
N THR A 34 11.22 7.98 -0.62
CA THR A 34 11.09 7.40 -1.97
C THR A 34 12.34 7.68 -2.81
N THR A 35 12.83 8.93 -2.80
CA THR A 35 14.03 9.32 -3.55
C THR A 35 15.27 8.58 -3.03
N SER A 36 15.39 8.40 -1.71
CA SER A 36 16.50 7.67 -1.10
C SER A 36 16.53 6.19 -1.48
N ALA A 37 15.36 5.59 -1.77
CA ALA A 37 15.23 4.19 -2.20
C ALA A 37 15.19 4.03 -3.73
N ALA A 38 15.20 5.11 -4.50
CA ALA A 38 15.04 5.05 -5.95
C ALA A 38 16.09 4.14 -6.61
N LEU A 39 17.35 4.19 -6.16
CA LEU A 39 18.42 3.37 -6.74
C LEU A 39 18.19 1.86 -6.57
N SER A 40 17.59 1.43 -5.45
CA SER A 40 17.31 0.02 -5.19
C SER A 40 15.97 -0.44 -5.75
N CYS A 41 14.97 0.43 -5.70
CA CYS A 41 13.59 0.07 -6.00
C CYS A 41 13.23 0.25 -7.46
N MET A 42 13.70 1.35 -8.09
CA MET A 42 13.33 1.68 -9.47
C MET A 42 13.87 0.67 -10.48
N ARG A 43 15.02 0.04 -10.20
CA ARG A 43 15.62 -1.02 -11.05
C ARG A 43 15.55 -0.71 -12.55
N TRP A 44 15.91 0.52 -12.91
CA TRP A 44 15.84 0.99 -14.28
C TRP A 44 16.77 0.20 -15.19
N MET A 45 16.26 -0.23 -16.35
CA MET A 45 17.07 -0.93 -17.35
C MET A 45 16.54 -0.78 -18.77
N PRO A 46 17.42 -0.79 -19.78
CA PRO A 46 17.00 -0.87 -21.18
C PRO A 46 16.60 -2.31 -21.51
N VAL A 47 15.33 -2.54 -21.81
CA VAL A 47 14.74 -3.89 -22.00
C VAL A 47 14.60 -4.29 -23.46
N GLY A 48 14.55 -3.30 -24.37
CA GLY A 48 14.22 -3.55 -25.77
C GLY A 48 14.29 -2.32 -26.66
N MET A 49 13.74 -2.44 -27.87
CA MET A 49 13.57 -1.36 -28.84
C MET A 49 12.18 -1.38 -29.44
N CYS A 50 11.67 -0.19 -29.75
CA CYS A 50 10.39 0.02 -30.42
C CYS A 50 10.61 0.55 -31.83
N PHE A 51 9.77 0.11 -32.76
CA PHE A 51 9.78 0.54 -34.14
C PHE A 51 8.50 1.31 -34.45
N TRP A 52 8.66 2.48 -35.04
CA TRP A 52 7.61 3.42 -35.35
C TRP A 52 7.65 3.77 -36.83
N LEU A 53 6.49 4.03 -37.43
CA LEU A 53 6.41 4.57 -38.78
C LEU A 53 6.16 6.07 -38.70
N ARG A 54 7.09 6.85 -39.23
CA ARG A 54 6.98 8.29 -39.37
C ARG A 54 6.75 8.65 -40.83
N CYS A 55 5.52 9.01 -41.17
CA CYS A 55 5.17 9.44 -42.53
C CYS A 55 5.12 10.96 -42.65
N SER A 56 5.81 11.47 -43.65
CA SER A 56 5.59 12.79 -44.24
C SER A 56 4.57 12.68 -45.39
N ILE A 57 4.28 13.79 -46.07
CA ILE A 57 3.39 13.80 -47.24
C ILE A 57 3.97 13.10 -48.48
N TYR A 58 5.28 12.79 -48.49
CA TYR A 58 5.96 12.21 -49.66
C TYR A 58 6.72 10.91 -49.37
N GLU A 59 7.04 10.63 -48.10
CA GLU A 59 7.92 9.53 -47.70
C GLU A 59 7.57 9.05 -46.30
N CYS A 60 7.76 7.75 -46.03
CA CYS A 60 7.60 7.15 -44.71
C CYS A 60 8.89 6.45 -44.30
N ASP A 61 9.42 6.85 -43.14
CA ASP A 61 10.62 6.30 -42.55
C ASP A 61 10.29 5.48 -41.30
N VAL A 62 11.09 4.44 -41.05
CA VAL A 62 10.99 3.66 -39.81
C VAL A 62 11.92 4.29 -38.79
N GLU A 63 11.34 4.83 -37.74
CA GLU A 63 12.06 5.40 -36.59
C GLU A 63 12.12 4.38 -35.46
N THR A 64 13.15 4.50 -34.62
CA THR A 64 13.36 3.58 -33.50
C THR A 64 13.58 4.33 -32.19
N SER A 65 12.98 3.85 -31.11
CA SER A 65 13.24 4.34 -29.76
C SER A 65 13.63 3.19 -28.82
N ILE A 66 14.37 3.51 -27.76
CA ILE A 66 14.74 2.54 -26.73
C ILE A 66 13.51 2.23 -25.88
N LYS A 67 13.28 0.94 -25.62
CA LYS A 67 12.31 0.47 -24.63
C LYS A 67 13.00 0.36 -23.28
N VAL A 68 12.48 1.08 -22.31
CA VAL A 68 12.97 1.07 -20.93
C VAL A 68 11.98 0.32 -20.05
N GLY A 69 12.49 -0.39 -19.04
CA GLY A 69 11.72 -1.01 -17.98
C GLY A 69 12.21 -0.49 -16.64
N HIS A 70 11.31 -0.06 -15.78
CA HIS A 70 11.61 0.36 -14.42
C HIS A 70 10.39 0.25 -13.52
N TYR A 71 10.62 0.18 -12.22
CA TYR A 71 9.58 0.23 -11.20
C TYR A 71 9.33 1.68 -10.79
N GLN A 72 8.06 2.06 -10.74
CA GLN A 72 7.63 3.39 -10.32
C GLN A 72 6.81 3.30 -9.04
N PRO A 73 6.91 4.28 -8.11
CA PRO A 73 6.04 4.29 -6.95
C PRO A 73 4.68 4.86 -7.38
N ASP A 74 3.70 3.97 -7.52
CA ASP A 74 2.36 4.32 -8.02
C ASP A 74 1.52 4.96 -6.92
N ALA A 75 1.56 4.39 -5.72
CA ALA A 75 0.72 4.80 -4.61
C ALA A 75 1.45 4.73 -3.27
N VAL A 76 0.99 5.55 -2.33
CA VAL A 76 1.27 5.42 -0.91
C VAL A 76 0.06 4.71 -0.29
N VAL A 77 0.32 3.59 0.38
CA VAL A 77 -0.70 2.82 1.08
C VAL A 77 -0.49 2.98 2.58
N SER A 78 -1.50 3.49 3.26
CA SER A 78 -1.46 3.72 4.70
C SER A 78 -2.37 2.73 5.40
N SER A 79 -1.90 2.08 6.48
CA SER A 79 -2.70 1.18 7.31
C SER A 79 -2.63 1.63 8.75
N TYR A 80 -3.78 1.92 9.36
CA TYR A 80 -3.85 2.65 10.63
C TYR A 80 -5.07 2.22 11.45
N ASN A 81 -5.05 2.50 12.74
CA ASN A 81 -6.04 1.97 13.68
C ASN A 81 -7.33 2.78 13.71
N GLU A 82 -7.24 4.12 13.78
CA GLU A 82 -8.38 4.99 14.03
C GLU A 82 -8.97 5.59 12.75
N LEU A 83 -10.29 5.52 12.62
CA LEU A 83 -11.01 6.12 11.50
C LEU A 83 -10.70 7.63 11.37
N GLY A 84 -10.27 8.03 10.18
CA GLY A 84 -9.91 9.42 9.90
C GLY A 84 -8.52 9.84 10.41
N ALA A 85 -7.75 8.93 11.02
CA ALA A 85 -6.44 9.21 11.60
C ALA A 85 -5.28 8.77 10.70
N ASN A 86 -5.42 8.87 9.38
CA ASN A 86 -4.38 8.50 8.42
C ASN A 86 -3.00 9.10 8.82
N PRO A 87 -1.90 8.32 8.86
CA PRO A 87 -0.59 8.81 9.29
C PRO A 87 0.01 9.86 8.34
N TRP A 88 -0.44 9.90 7.10
CA TRP A 88 -0.05 10.93 6.14
C TRP A 88 -0.76 12.26 6.46
N THR A 89 -0.01 13.21 7.01
CA THR A 89 -0.57 14.39 7.66
C THR A 89 -1.45 15.26 6.77
N GLU A 90 -1.08 15.43 5.50
CA GLU A 90 -1.79 16.25 4.54
C GLU A 90 -3.10 15.58 4.13
N ILE A 91 -3.06 14.28 3.85
CA ILE A 91 -4.24 13.47 3.52
C ILE A 91 -5.20 13.45 4.70
N ARG A 92 -4.71 13.23 5.91
CA ARG A 92 -5.51 13.32 7.14
C ARG A 92 -6.21 14.67 7.28
N SER A 93 -5.51 15.77 7.00
CA SER A 93 -6.08 17.12 7.12
C SER A 93 -7.20 17.40 6.12
N ILE A 94 -7.13 16.81 4.93
CA ILE A 94 -8.09 17.04 3.83
C ILE A 94 -9.26 16.05 3.90
N LEU A 95 -8.97 14.77 4.13
CA LEU A 95 -9.93 13.68 4.00
C LEU A 95 -10.44 13.17 5.36
N GLY A 96 -9.71 13.35 6.46
CA GLY A 96 -10.07 12.73 7.75
C GLY A 96 -11.47 13.09 8.25
N ALA A 97 -11.87 14.35 8.14
CA ALA A 97 -13.23 14.78 8.52
C ALA A 97 -14.31 14.22 7.58
N ALA A 98 -14.01 14.10 6.28
CA ALA A 98 -14.91 13.50 5.30
C ALA A 98 -15.08 12.00 5.55
N GLN A 99 -14.00 11.28 5.85
CA GLN A 99 -14.01 9.87 6.22
C GLN A 99 -14.87 9.61 7.46
N SER A 100 -14.60 10.36 8.53
CA SER A 100 -15.33 10.20 9.80
C SER A 100 -16.81 10.56 9.65
N SER A 101 -17.15 11.59 8.88
CA SER A 101 -18.55 11.95 8.64
C SER A 101 -19.29 10.98 7.72
N ALA A 102 -18.65 10.48 6.65
CA ALA A 102 -19.24 9.51 5.74
C ALA A 102 -19.55 8.18 6.44
N ALA A 103 -18.61 7.68 7.24
CA ALA A 103 -18.78 6.46 8.02
C ALA A 103 -19.89 6.62 9.09
N ASN A 104 -19.90 7.74 9.82
CA ASN A 104 -20.90 8.00 10.86
C ASN A 104 -22.31 8.31 10.30
N GLY A 105 -22.38 8.96 9.14
CA GLY A 105 -23.62 9.43 8.54
C GLY A 105 -24.39 8.35 7.82
N LEU A 106 -23.89 7.91 6.65
CA LEU A 106 -24.64 7.03 5.75
C LEU A 106 -24.57 5.56 6.17
N LEU A 107 -23.40 5.11 6.64
CA LEU A 107 -23.15 3.73 7.04
C LEU A 107 -23.70 3.41 8.45
N GLY A 108 -23.53 4.33 9.40
CA GLY A 108 -24.08 4.21 10.74
C GLY A 108 -25.60 4.21 10.82
N SER A 109 -26.27 5.01 9.99
CA SER A 109 -27.73 5.16 10.02
C SER A 109 -28.47 4.13 9.18
N LEU A 110 -27.86 3.60 8.13
CA LEU A 110 -28.54 2.72 7.17
C LEU A 110 -28.20 1.23 7.33
N LEU A 111 -27.01 0.88 7.83
CA LEU A 111 -26.52 -0.50 7.83
C LEU A 111 -26.16 -1.10 9.20
N ALA A 112 -26.39 -0.39 10.32
CA ALA A 112 -26.04 -0.86 11.67
C ALA A 112 -24.60 -1.43 11.76
N VAL A 113 -23.70 -0.92 10.92
CA VAL A 113 -22.29 -1.34 10.91
C VAL A 113 -21.63 -0.71 12.13
N PRO A 114 -20.89 -1.46 12.96
CA PRO A 114 -20.09 -0.87 14.03
C PRO A 114 -19.10 0.14 13.44
N ILE A 115 -19.23 1.41 13.82
CA ILE A 115 -18.38 2.53 13.34
C ILE A 115 -17.28 2.85 14.35
N GLU A 116 -17.30 2.20 15.52
CA GLU A 116 -16.24 2.35 16.50
C GLU A 116 -14.95 1.85 15.86
N SER A 117 -13.92 2.70 15.86
CA SER A 117 -12.54 2.29 15.64
C SER A 117 -12.32 1.06 16.51
N ALA A 118 -12.10 -0.10 15.90
CA ALA A 118 -11.88 -1.33 16.63
C ALA A 118 -10.66 -1.22 17.56
N GLY A 119 -9.88 -0.14 17.46
CA GLY A 119 -8.59 -0.04 18.11
C GLY A 119 -7.69 -1.19 17.66
N ASN A 120 -6.53 -1.27 18.27
CA ASN A 120 -5.52 -2.26 17.90
C ASN A 120 -5.99 -3.72 18.12
N ARG A 121 -7.08 -3.97 18.87
CA ARG A 121 -7.47 -5.31 19.33
C ARG A 121 -8.96 -5.41 19.62
N THR A 122 -9.68 -6.25 18.88
CA THR A 122 -11.01 -6.71 19.30
C THR A 122 -11.05 -8.21 19.33
N GLU A 123 -10.61 -8.76 20.45
CA GLU A 123 -11.30 -9.87 21.10
C GLU A 123 -10.78 -9.93 22.54
N GLY A 124 -11.71 -9.70 23.46
CA GLY A 124 -11.44 -9.63 24.88
C GLY A 124 -12.77 -9.56 25.60
N GLY A 125 -13.41 -10.71 25.80
CA GLY A 125 -14.46 -10.81 26.78
C GLY A 125 -13.96 -10.34 28.16
N GLN A 126 -14.90 -10.00 29.05
CA GLN A 126 -14.58 -9.68 30.44
C GLN A 126 -13.69 -10.79 31.04
N GLY A 127 -12.40 -10.49 31.28
CA GLY A 127 -11.52 -11.42 32.00
C GLY A 127 -10.08 -11.55 31.51
N ASN A 128 -9.64 -10.87 30.44
CA ASN A 128 -8.24 -10.90 29.97
C ASN A 128 -7.68 -12.29 29.63
N LYS A 129 -8.53 -13.27 29.31
CA LYS A 129 -8.12 -14.67 29.03
C LYS A 129 -8.25 -15.10 27.57
N ASP A 130 -8.81 -14.26 26.71
CA ASP A 130 -8.97 -14.56 25.28
C ASP A 130 -7.70 -14.19 24.49
N HIS A 131 -7.39 -14.98 23.46
CA HIS A 131 -6.26 -14.73 22.57
C HIS A 131 -6.50 -13.43 21.78
N ARG A 132 -5.54 -12.50 21.82
CA ARG A 132 -5.67 -11.14 21.27
C ARG A 132 -5.00 -10.97 19.90
N ASN A 133 -5.20 -11.92 18.99
CA ASN A 133 -4.54 -11.91 17.68
C ASN A 133 -5.46 -11.46 16.54
N LEU A 134 -6.71 -11.08 16.81
CA LEU A 134 -7.58 -10.44 15.82
C LEU A 134 -7.35 -8.92 15.84
N ILE A 135 -6.83 -8.40 14.74
CA ILE A 135 -6.43 -7.01 14.56
C ILE A 135 -7.23 -6.43 13.41
N PHE A 136 -7.78 -5.24 13.60
CA PHE A 136 -8.46 -4.49 12.55
C PHE A 136 -7.69 -3.22 12.22
N ARG A 137 -7.63 -2.88 10.93
CA ARG A 137 -7.09 -1.60 10.47
C ARG A 137 -7.91 -0.99 9.34
N GLU A 138 -8.00 0.32 9.37
CA GLU A 138 -8.31 1.11 8.19
C GLU A 138 -7.14 1.07 7.22
N THR A 139 -7.43 1.23 5.93
CA THR A 139 -6.42 1.31 4.89
C THR A 139 -6.87 2.21 3.77
N ASP A 140 -5.97 3.11 3.38
CA ASP A 140 -6.16 4.05 2.29
C ASP A 140 -5.08 3.85 1.23
N VAL A 141 -5.44 3.96 -0.04
CA VAL A 141 -4.52 3.95 -1.18
C VAL A 141 -4.63 5.28 -1.90
N ILE A 142 -3.54 6.05 -1.86
CA ILE A 142 -3.47 7.40 -2.42
C ILE A 142 -2.36 7.45 -3.46
N GLY A 143 -2.63 8.05 -4.62
CA GLY A 143 -1.64 8.23 -5.68
C GLY A 143 -0.39 8.96 -5.20
N HIS A 144 0.78 8.44 -5.56
CA HIS A 144 2.04 8.86 -4.99
C HIS A 144 2.42 10.30 -5.40
N PRO A 145 2.98 11.14 -4.50
CA PRO A 145 3.26 12.54 -4.81
C PRO A 145 4.20 12.74 -6.00
N VAL A 146 5.16 11.83 -6.19
CA VAL A 146 6.13 11.89 -7.31
C VAL A 146 5.59 11.38 -8.65
N SER A 147 4.35 10.91 -8.74
CA SER A 147 3.79 10.46 -10.03
C SER A 147 3.80 11.59 -11.07
N SER A 148 3.51 12.82 -10.63
CA SER A 148 3.62 14.03 -11.48
C SER A 148 5.03 14.30 -12.04
N LEU A 149 6.09 13.85 -11.35
CA LEU A 149 7.46 13.97 -11.87
C LEU A 149 7.69 13.03 -13.06
N SER A 150 7.08 11.85 -13.04
CA SER A 150 7.18 10.91 -14.16
C SER A 150 6.51 11.45 -15.42
N GLU A 151 5.38 12.15 -15.29
CA GLU A 151 4.70 12.83 -16.40
C GLU A 151 5.62 13.90 -17.05
N ILE A 152 6.32 14.69 -16.23
CA ILE A 152 7.25 15.72 -16.72
C ILE A 152 8.44 15.10 -17.48
N LEU A 153 8.89 13.91 -17.05
CA LEU A 153 10.06 13.24 -17.62
C LEU A 153 9.70 12.19 -18.69
N ALA A 154 8.43 11.89 -18.90
CA ALA A 154 7.96 10.93 -19.90
C ALA A 154 8.45 11.30 -21.32
N GLY A 155 8.42 12.58 -21.67
CA GLY A 155 8.93 13.08 -22.96
C GLY A 155 10.45 12.98 -23.16
N THR A 156 11.21 12.41 -22.22
CA THR A 156 12.66 12.20 -22.36
C THR A 156 13.04 10.80 -22.83
N GLY A 157 12.07 9.87 -22.89
CA GLY A 157 12.30 8.47 -23.23
C GLY A 157 13.01 7.64 -22.15
N TYR A 158 13.37 8.23 -21.01
CA TYR A 158 14.05 7.54 -19.91
C TYR A 158 13.11 7.05 -18.82
N LEU A 159 11.95 7.68 -18.60
CA LEU A 159 10.98 7.27 -17.59
C LEU A 159 9.62 7.09 -18.23
N CYS A 160 8.81 6.22 -17.63
CA CYS A 160 7.45 5.94 -18.09
C CYS A 160 6.49 6.85 -17.34
N GLU A 161 5.50 7.37 -18.05
CA GLU A 161 4.40 8.08 -17.40
C GLU A 161 3.68 7.18 -16.38
N SER A 162 3.31 7.74 -15.22
CA SER A 162 2.53 7.03 -14.21
C SER A 162 1.09 6.85 -14.63
N GLU A 163 0.47 5.77 -14.17
CA GLU A 163 -0.98 5.56 -14.29
C GLU A 163 -1.76 6.15 -13.12
N THR A 164 -1.03 6.73 -12.17
CA THR A 164 -1.59 7.27 -10.93
C THR A 164 -1.55 8.79 -10.88
N THR A 165 -2.67 9.39 -10.53
CA THR A 165 -2.75 10.83 -10.29
C THR A 165 -2.25 11.14 -8.88
N SER A 166 -1.32 12.09 -8.78
CA SER A 166 -0.74 12.53 -7.50
C SER A 166 -1.83 12.96 -6.50
N PHE A 167 -1.75 12.47 -5.25
CA PHE A 167 -2.71 12.71 -4.16
C PHE A 167 -4.15 12.24 -4.41
N TYR A 168 -4.43 11.51 -5.49
CA TYR A 168 -5.77 11.01 -5.77
C TYR A 168 -6.11 9.79 -4.92
N PRO A 169 -7.25 9.76 -4.20
CA PRO A 169 -7.65 8.60 -3.39
C PRO A 169 -8.27 7.50 -4.26
N TYR A 170 -7.54 6.42 -4.49
CA TYR A 170 -8.02 5.25 -5.23
C TYR A 170 -8.84 4.30 -4.36
N PHE A 171 -8.53 4.21 -3.07
CA PHE A 171 -9.30 3.41 -2.13
C PHE A 171 -9.27 4.03 -0.74
N MET A 172 -10.41 3.99 -0.06
CA MET A 172 -10.56 4.46 1.31
C MET A 172 -11.48 3.52 2.07
N SER A 173 -10.92 2.72 2.98
CA SER A 173 -11.66 1.68 3.72
C SER A 173 -12.85 2.22 4.52
N SER A 174 -12.81 3.50 4.91
CA SER A 174 -13.89 4.19 5.60
C SER A 174 -15.18 4.29 4.79
N LEU A 175 -15.06 4.35 3.45
CA LEU A 175 -16.19 4.46 2.52
C LEU A 175 -16.69 3.06 2.14
N ASP A 176 -15.80 2.08 2.11
CA ASP A 176 -16.06 0.69 1.74
C ASP A 176 -16.45 -0.20 2.93
N ALA A 177 -17.20 0.33 3.89
CA ALA A 177 -17.37 -0.36 5.17
C ALA A 177 -18.15 -1.69 5.10
N LEU A 178 -18.97 -1.93 4.06
CA LEU A 178 -19.62 -3.24 3.89
C LEU A 178 -18.58 -4.34 3.59
N SER A 179 -17.79 -4.17 2.53
CA SER A 179 -16.78 -5.15 2.13
C SER A 179 -15.60 -5.15 3.10
N TRP A 180 -15.14 -3.98 3.52
CA TRP A 180 -13.97 -3.85 4.39
C TRP A 180 -14.21 -4.29 5.83
N ARG A 181 -15.39 -4.06 6.42
CA ARG A 181 -15.64 -4.41 7.84
C ARG A 181 -16.48 -5.66 8.05
N MET A 182 -17.41 -5.94 7.14
CA MET A 182 -18.31 -7.09 7.27
C MET A 182 -17.87 -8.27 6.42
N GLU A 183 -16.80 -8.12 5.63
CA GLU A 183 -16.28 -9.14 4.72
C GLU A 183 -17.29 -9.54 3.62
N ILE A 184 -18.36 -8.76 3.39
CA ILE A 184 -19.40 -9.08 2.41
C ILE A 184 -19.19 -8.24 1.15
N PRO A 185 -19.07 -8.83 -0.05
CA PRO A 185 -19.26 -10.25 -0.38
C PRO A 185 -17.96 -11.07 -0.41
N GLU A 186 -16.85 -10.52 0.06
CA GLU A 186 -15.52 -11.13 0.01
C GLU A 186 -15.45 -12.54 0.66
N MET A 187 -16.25 -12.83 1.69
CA MET A 187 -16.36 -14.13 2.35
C MET A 187 -16.78 -15.27 1.40
N PHE A 188 -17.41 -14.95 0.27
CA PHE A 188 -17.89 -15.94 -0.69
C PHE A 188 -16.85 -16.34 -1.74
N TYR A 189 -15.70 -15.66 -1.79
CA TYR A 189 -14.61 -16.09 -2.66
C TYR A 189 -14.03 -17.42 -2.18
N THR A 190 -13.62 -18.27 -3.13
CA THR A 190 -13.02 -19.58 -2.82
C THR A 190 -11.78 -19.45 -1.95
N ALA A 191 -10.97 -18.40 -2.15
CA ALA A 191 -9.78 -18.15 -1.36
C ALA A 191 -10.09 -17.76 0.10
N SER A 192 -11.29 -17.24 0.39
CA SER A 192 -11.75 -16.96 1.76
C SER A 192 -12.13 -18.23 2.54
N LEU A 193 -12.42 -19.33 1.83
CA LEU A 193 -12.94 -20.58 2.41
C LEU A 193 -11.89 -21.70 2.46
N ILE A 194 -10.88 -21.64 1.59
CA ILE A 194 -9.86 -22.69 1.46
C ILE A 194 -8.50 -22.10 1.85
N PRO A 195 -7.97 -22.45 3.04
CA PRO A 195 -6.64 -22.02 3.45
C PRO A 195 -5.57 -22.43 2.46
N GLY A 196 -4.57 -21.57 2.25
CA GLY A 196 -3.50 -21.83 1.29
C GLY A 196 -3.73 -21.28 -0.11
N LEU A 197 -4.92 -20.75 -0.39
CA LEU A 197 -5.17 -19.99 -1.61
C LEU A 197 -4.93 -18.51 -1.34
N ARG A 198 -4.16 -17.86 -2.21
CA ARG A 198 -3.86 -16.42 -2.12
C ARG A 198 -3.29 -16.03 -0.74
N GLU A 199 -2.23 -16.70 -0.32
CA GLU A 199 -1.54 -16.45 0.97
C GLU A 199 -0.35 -15.55 0.77
N ILE A 200 -0.10 -14.67 1.74
CA ILE A 200 1.13 -13.87 1.81
C ILE A 200 2.16 -14.69 2.59
N GLY A 201 3.13 -15.26 1.89
CA GLY A 201 4.13 -16.18 2.40
C GLY A 201 3.96 -17.62 1.91
N ASN A 202 4.87 -18.50 2.34
CA ASN A 202 4.92 -19.89 1.90
C ASN A 202 4.06 -20.85 2.75
N TRP A 203 2.77 -20.98 2.40
CA TRP A 203 1.87 -21.96 3.02
C TRP A 203 2.26 -23.43 2.70
N PRO A 204 2.19 -24.39 3.65
CA PRO A 204 1.75 -24.26 5.04
C PRO A 204 2.84 -24.00 6.07
N ALA A 205 4.08 -23.78 5.62
CA ALA A 205 5.23 -23.69 6.52
C ALA A 205 5.35 -22.32 7.21
N GLN A 206 5.07 -21.24 6.48
CA GLN A 206 5.12 -19.87 6.97
C GLN A 206 4.12 -19.04 6.17
N THR A 207 3.10 -18.48 6.83
CA THR A 207 2.18 -17.52 6.20
C THR A 207 1.97 -16.35 7.15
N TRP A 208 1.89 -15.15 6.58
CA TRP A 208 1.39 -13.98 7.27
C TRP A 208 -0.14 -13.95 7.21
N GLY A 209 -0.77 -14.55 6.21
CA GLY A 209 -2.21 -14.72 6.13
C GLY A 209 -2.74 -14.54 4.72
N GLY A 210 -4.02 -14.86 4.54
CA GLY A 210 -4.70 -14.78 3.26
C GLY A 210 -4.98 -13.34 2.81
N VAL A 211 -4.86 -13.09 1.51
CA VAL A 211 -5.39 -11.88 0.87
C VAL A 211 -6.92 -11.86 0.97
N TYR A 212 -7.57 -13.01 0.84
CA TYR A 212 -9.02 -13.12 0.94
C TYR A 212 -9.49 -13.62 2.33
N PRO A 213 -10.63 -13.14 2.85
CA PRO A 213 -11.41 -12.02 2.32
C PRO A 213 -10.64 -10.70 2.41
N ARG A 214 -10.80 -9.79 1.44
CA ARG A 214 -10.10 -8.49 1.45
C ARG A 214 -10.79 -7.51 2.39
N THR A 215 -10.53 -7.71 3.68
CA THR A 215 -11.10 -6.96 4.80
C THR A 215 -10.02 -6.27 5.63
N GLY A 216 -10.44 -5.35 6.51
CA GLY A 216 -9.62 -4.79 7.56
C GLY A 216 -9.21 -5.79 8.65
N TRP A 217 -9.91 -6.92 8.78
CA TRP A 217 -9.66 -7.93 9.82
C TRP A 217 -8.52 -8.89 9.46
N THR A 218 -7.56 -9.05 10.36
CA THR A 218 -6.46 -10.01 10.21
C THR A 218 -6.19 -10.76 11.50
N THR A 219 -5.92 -12.06 11.38
CA THR A 219 -5.50 -12.89 12.51
C THR A 219 -3.98 -12.97 12.52
N GLN A 220 -3.34 -12.03 13.22
CA GLN A 220 -1.89 -11.93 13.29
C GLN A 220 -1.40 -11.55 14.69
N ALA A 221 -0.30 -12.17 15.11
CA ALA A 221 0.32 -11.86 16.40
C ALA A 221 1.21 -10.62 16.31
N GLU A 222 1.79 -10.36 15.15
CA GLU A 222 2.63 -9.19 14.88
C GLU A 222 1.81 -8.11 14.17
N GLU A 223 1.60 -6.99 14.86
CA GLU A 223 0.95 -5.80 14.33
C GLU A 223 1.48 -5.32 12.96
N PRO A 224 2.81 -5.21 12.72
CA PRO A 224 3.30 -4.79 11.41
C PRO A 224 2.93 -5.76 10.28
N LYS A 225 2.86 -7.08 10.55
CA LYS A 225 2.42 -8.07 9.55
C LYS A 225 0.95 -7.92 9.23
N ALA A 226 0.10 -7.74 10.25
CA ALA A 226 -1.31 -7.41 10.05
C ALA A 226 -1.49 -6.17 9.16
N ALA A 227 -0.70 -5.12 9.39
CA ALA A 227 -0.80 -3.88 8.63
C ALA A 227 -0.33 -4.05 7.18
N ALA A 228 0.73 -4.84 6.97
CA ALA A 228 1.21 -5.20 5.64
C ALA A 228 0.18 -6.03 4.84
N ILE A 229 -0.52 -6.96 5.49
CA ILE A 229 -1.60 -7.73 4.85
C ILE A 229 -2.72 -6.81 4.39
N ASN A 230 -3.16 -5.87 5.24
CA ASN A 230 -4.19 -4.90 4.87
C ASN A 230 -3.74 -4.01 3.71
N ALA A 231 -2.47 -3.56 3.72
CA ALA A 231 -1.89 -2.82 2.60
C ALA A 231 -1.89 -3.65 1.30
N GLN A 232 -1.50 -4.92 1.37
CA GLN A 232 -1.56 -5.85 0.22
C GLN A 232 -2.97 -6.00 -0.32
N ARG A 233 -3.96 -6.17 0.56
CA ARG A 233 -5.38 -6.29 0.19
C ARG A 233 -5.89 -5.05 -0.54
N ALA A 234 -5.58 -3.87 0.00
CA ALA A 234 -5.96 -2.61 -0.62
C ALA A 234 -5.28 -2.40 -1.98
N GLY A 235 -3.99 -2.76 -2.10
CA GLY A 235 -3.26 -2.78 -3.38
C GLY A 235 -3.85 -3.76 -4.40
N ASP A 236 -4.26 -4.96 -3.97
CA ASP A 236 -4.93 -5.94 -4.81
C ASP A 236 -6.30 -5.45 -5.32
N ILE A 237 -7.06 -4.71 -4.49
CA ILE A 237 -8.34 -4.09 -4.89
C ILE A 237 -8.11 -3.06 -6.00
N VAL A 238 -7.24 -2.07 -5.77
CA VAL A 238 -7.09 -0.94 -6.71
C VAL A 238 -6.44 -1.33 -8.04
N THR A 239 -5.68 -2.43 -8.08
CA THR A 239 -5.01 -2.90 -9.31
C THR A 239 -5.85 -3.89 -10.13
N ARG A 240 -7.09 -4.17 -9.70
CA ARG A 240 -8.02 -5.07 -10.40
C ARG A 240 -9.30 -4.35 -10.80
N SER A 241 -9.91 -4.80 -11.90
CA SER A 241 -11.20 -4.30 -12.36
C SER A 241 -12.37 -5.03 -11.73
N GLY A 242 -13.49 -4.35 -11.51
CA GLY A 242 -14.77 -4.97 -11.14
C GLY A 242 -14.78 -5.67 -9.79
N GLN A 243 -13.98 -5.18 -8.83
CA GLN A 243 -13.99 -5.71 -7.47
C GLN A 243 -15.24 -5.23 -6.72
N PRO A 244 -15.83 -6.02 -5.80
CA PRO A 244 -17.03 -5.65 -5.07
C PRO A 244 -16.71 -4.72 -3.90
N HIS A 245 -16.02 -3.62 -4.19
CA HIS A 245 -15.57 -2.60 -3.25
C HIS A 245 -15.95 -1.20 -3.77
N ILE A 246 -15.98 -0.20 -2.89
CA ILE A 246 -16.03 1.21 -3.28
C ILE A 246 -14.60 1.71 -3.48
N TYR A 247 -14.17 1.78 -4.74
CA TYR A 247 -12.81 2.14 -5.12
C TYR A 247 -12.79 2.68 -6.57
N ASP A 248 -11.70 3.37 -6.90
CA ASP A 248 -11.31 3.66 -8.27
C ASP A 248 -10.13 2.76 -8.66
N GLN A 249 -10.19 2.17 -9.85
CA GLN A 249 -9.11 1.33 -10.36
C GLN A 249 -7.93 2.19 -10.82
N ILE A 250 -6.71 1.73 -10.56
CA ILE A 250 -5.51 2.19 -11.27
C ILE A 250 -5.57 1.56 -12.66
N GLU A 251 -6.20 2.26 -13.59
CA GLU A 251 -6.39 1.82 -14.97
C GLU A 251 -5.14 2.07 -15.81
N SER A 252 -4.91 1.23 -16.81
CA SER A 252 -3.92 1.54 -17.85
C SER A 252 -4.39 2.75 -18.65
N SER A 253 -3.65 3.84 -18.60
CA SER A 253 -3.85 5.01 -19.43
C SER A 253 -3.07 4.90 -20.75
N SER A 254 -3.39 5.81 -21.65
CA SER A 254 -2.66 5.99 -22.89
C SER A 254 -1.92 7.31 -22.84
N SER A 255 -0.61 7.28 -23.00
CA SER A 255 0.21 8.47 -23.15
C SER A 255 0.14 9.03 -24.57
N SER A 256 0.20 10.36 -24.72
CA SER A 256 0.32 11.00 -26.04
C SER A 256 1.73 10.85 -26.63
N ASP A 257 2.73 10.78 -25.75
CA ASP A 257 4.16 10.94 -26.05
C ASP A 257 4.91 9.61 -25.93
N GLN A 258 4.27 8.59 -25.37
CA GLN A 258 4.87 7.27 -25.18
C GLN A 258 3.93 6.12 -25.53
N ARG A 259 4.51 4.97 -25.85
CA ARG A 259 3.82 3.68 -25.73
C ARG A 259 4.17 3.08 -24.38
N ILE A 260 3.17 2.81 -23.56
CA ILE A 260 3.32 2.23 -22.22
C ILE A 260 2.74 0.83 -22.18
N TRP A 261 3.44 -0.06 -21.50
CA TRP A 261 2.95 -1.36 -21.06
C TRP A 261 2.77 -1.31 -19.55
N SER A 262 1.53 -1.11 -19.14
CA SER A 262 1.16 -0.98 -17.73
C SER A 262 1.28 -2.34 -17.00
N PRO A 263 1.63 -2.33 -15.71
CA PRO A 263 1.71 -3.54 -14.90
C PRO A 263 0.34 -4.22 -14.78
N GLY A 264 0.35 -5.56 -14.78
CA GLY A 264 -0.84 -6.36 -14.50
C GLY A 264 -1.29 -6.26 -13.03
N PRO A 265 -2.37 -6.95 -12.64
CA PRO A 265 -2.85 -6.95 -11.27
C PRO A 265 -1.78 -7.29 -10.23
N LEU A 266 -1.81 -6.65 -9.06
CA LEU A 266 -0.92 -6.99 -7.96
C LEU A 266 -1.19 -8.42 -7.48
N VAL A 267 -0.13 -9.19 -7.26
CA VAL A 267 -0.16 -10.53 -6.72
C VAL A 267 0.86 -10.60 -5.59
N GLU A 268 0.43 -11.15 -4.45
CA GLU A 268 1.28 -11.40 -3.30
C GLU A 268 2.45 -12.32 -3.64
N ASP A 269 3.58 -12.13 -2.96
CA ASP A 269 4.84 -12.87 -3.15
C ASP A 269 5.45 -12.81 -4.57
N ASP A 270 4.85 -12.08 -5.51
CA ASP A 270 5.32 -11.94 -6.89
C ASP A 270 5.90 -10.54 -7.15
N PRO A 271 7.25 -10.40 -7.11
CA PRO A 271 7.90 -9.11 -7.35
C PRO A 271 7.69 -8.60 -8.79
N ALA A 272 7.30 -9.45 -9.74
CA ALA A 272 6.99 -9.04 -11.11
C ALA A 272 5.65 -8.29 -11.22
N THR A 273 4.85 -8.26 -10.15
CA THR A 273 3.60 -7.49 -10.12
C THR A 273 3.69 -6.25 -9.23
N GLY A 274 4.58 -6.23 -8.25
CA GLY A 274 4.85 -5.07 -7.43
C GLY A 274 5.64 -5.40 -6.17
N GLU A 275 6.24 -4.37 -5.58
CA GLU A 275 7.02 -4.46 -4.35
C GLU A 275 6.68 -3.31 -3.40
N TRP A 276 7.02 -3.50 -2.14
CA TRP A 276 6.70 -2.57 -1.07
C TRP A 276 7.97 -1.97 -0.48
N GLN A 277 7.91 -0.67 -0.22
CA GLN A 277 8.92 0.06 0.55
C GLN A 277 8.25 0.58 1.82
N MET A 278 8.74 0.19 3.00
CA MET A 278 8.24 0.77 4.25
C MET A 278 8.69 2.22 4.38
N LEU A 279 7.74 3.11 4.69
CA LEU A 279 7.97 4.52 4.98
C LEU A 279 7.87 4.80 6.48
N LEU A 280 6.84 4.22 7.11
CA LEU A 280 6.53 4.36 8.53
C LEU A 280 6.27 2.97 9.13
N PRO A 281 6.72 2.67 10.37
CA PRO A 281 7.44 3.55 11.31
C PRO A 281 8.94 3.66 11.04
N LYS A 282 9.50 2.73 10.27
CA LYS A 282 10.94 2.69 9.98
C LYS A 282 11.16 2.73 8.47
N PRO A 283 11.68 3.84 7.93
CA PRO A 283 11.89 3.96 6.50
C PRO A 283 12.94 2.95 6.01
N GLU A 284 12.58 2.24 4.95
CA GLU A 284 13.46 1.30 4.27
C GLU A 284 13.98 1.90 2.97
N SER A 285 15.26 1.64 2.69
CA SER A 285 15.92 2.06 1.45
C SER A 285 15.97 0.92 0.43
N THR A 286 15.09 -0.06 0.54
CA THR A 286 15.00 -1.25 -0.32
C THR A 286 13.54 -1.64 -0.48
N CYS A 287 13.22 -2.31 -1.58
CA CYS A 287 11.88 -2.81 -1.86
C CYS A 287 11.85 -4.33 -1.82
N ALA A 288 10.76 -4.90 -1.32
CA ALA A 288 10.54 -6.33 -1.28
C ALA A 288 9.04 -6.63 -1.31
N VAL A 289 8.69 -7.85 -1.69
CA VAL A 289 7.34 -8.38 -1.46
C VAL A 289 7.12 -8.64 0.03
N PHE A 290 5.87 -8.56 0.47
CA PHE A 290 5.47 -9.09 1.77
C PHE A 290 5.58 -10.63 1.78
N GLY A 291 5.46 -11.25 2.96
CA GLY A 291 5.52 -12.73 3.05
C GLY A 291 6.94 -13.31 3.16
N THR A 292 7.95 -12.47 3.38
CA THR A 292 9.34 -12.93 3.55
C THR A 292 9.44 -13.93 4.72
N ASN A 293 10.11 -15.07 4.49
CA ASN A 293 10.32 -16.08 5.52
C ASN A 293 11.30 -15.59 6.59
N ASP A 294 10.77 -15.39 7.79
CA ASP A 294 11.46 -14.85 8.94
C ASP A 294 11.55 -15.84 10.12
N LEU A 295 11.28 -17.14 9.90
CA LEU A 295 11.28 -18.16 10.96
C LEU A 295 12.64 -18.31 11.67
N ALA A 296 13.73 -18.03 10.97
CA ALA A 296 15.08 -18.06 11.54
C ALA A 296 15.53 -16.72 12.15
N SER A 297 14.69 -15.67 12.05
CA SER A 297 14.97 -14.35 12.62
C SER A 297 14.70 -14.36 14.12
N ALA A 298 15.66 -13.90 14.92
CA ALA A 298 15.49 -13.78 16.38
C ALA A 298 14.40 -12.78 16.78
N THR A 299 14.11 -11.79 15.92
CA THR A 299 13.13 -10.72 16.18
C THR A 299 11.93 -10.75 15.23
N GLY A 300 11.85 -11.74 14.34
CA GLY A 300 10.86 -11.76 13.26
C GLY A 300 11.03 -10.61 12.25
N TRP A 301 10.10 -10.50 11.31
CA TRP A 301 10.00 -9.38 10.37
C TRP A 301 9.50 -8.11 11.06
N GLY A 302 8.62 -8.21 12.07
CA GLY A 302 8.12 -7.06 12.81
C GLY A 302 9.16 -6.41 13.75
N GLY A 303 10.30 -7.05 13.99
CA GLY A 303 11.35 -6.55 14.88
C GLY A 303 11.84 -5.14 14.52
N GLY A 304 11.55 -4.17 15.38
CA GLY A 304 11.92 -2.76 15.16
C GLY A 304 11.08 -2.03 14.10
N ARG A 305 9.96 -2.64 13.68
CA ARG A 305 8.96 -2.06 12.78
C ARG A 305 7.61 -1.89 13.48
N VAL A 306 7.57 -1.89 14.81
CA VAL A 306 6.33 -1.68 15.57
C VAL A 306 6.18 -0.19 15.83
N ASP A 307 5.08 0.38 15.37
CA ASP A 307 4.66 1.73 15.73
C ASP A 307 3.85 1.68 17.04
N GLU A 308 4.04 2.66 17.94
CA GLU A 308 3.36 2.66 19.24
C GLU A 308 1.85 2.85 19.13
N GLU A 309 1.40 3.60 18.11
CA GLU A 309 -0.01 3.88 17.84
C GLU A 309 -0.59 2.96 16.76
N GLY A 310 0.26 2.15 16.14
CA GLY A 310 -0.11 1.14 15.15
C GLY A 310 -0.35 1.71 13.75
N ASP A 311 0.34 2.81 13.44
CA ASP A 311 0.28 3.48 12.15
C ASP A 311 1.43 3.07 11.23
N TYR A 312 1.08 2.76 9.98
CA TYR A 312 2.01 2.27 8.99
C TYR A 312 1.77 2.89 7.62
N ALA A 313 2.83 3.07 6.85
CA ALA A 313 2.76 3.56 5.48
C ALA A 313 3.82 2.88 4.60
N TRP A 314 3.45 2.57 3.37
CA TRP A 314 4.34 2.00 2.36
C TRP A 314 4.16 2.65 0.99
N ASN A 315 5.23 2.67 0.20
CA ASN A 315 5.08 2.85 -1.24
C ASN A 315 4.82 1.50 -1.91
N LEU A 316 3.90 1.51 -2.87
CA LEU A 316 3.69 0.43 -3.82
C LEU A 316 4.48 0.74 -5.10
N TRP A 317 5.56 0.00 -5.32
CA TRP A 317 6.41 0.09 -6.50
C TRP A 317 5.97 -0.92 -7.54
N ARG A 318 5.77 -0.48 -8.78
CA ARG A 318 5.09 -1.26 -9.82
C ARG A 318 5.88 -1.24 -11.13
N PRO A 319 6.01 -2.37 -11.85
CA PRO A 319 6.88 -2.45 -13.01
C PRO A 319 6.22 -1.91 -14.28
N TYR A 320 6.81 -0.87 -14.84
CA TYR A 320 6.42 -0.30 -16.12
C TYR A 320 7.42 -0.65 -17.22
N GLN A 321 6.93 -0.72 -18.45
CA GLN A 321 7.77 -0.57 -19.63
C GLN A 321 7.22 0.54 -20.52
N CYS A 322 8.10 1.26 -21.20
CA CYS A 322 7.67 2.27 -22.16
C CYS A 322 8.72 2.54 -23.24
N CYS A 323 8.24 3.17 -24.30
CA CYS A 323 9.03 3.72 -25.39
C CYS A 323 8.57 5.14 -25.71
N GLU A 324 9.53 6.04 -25.94
CA GLU A 324 9.24 7.34 -26.54
C GLU A 324 8.64 7.17 -27.93
N LYS A 325 7.64 7.99 -28.25
CA LYS A 325 6.94 7.96 -29.52
C LYS A 325 7.69 8.75 -30.59
N GLU A 326 8.29 8.03 -31.53
CA GLU A 326 9.08 8.62 -32.63
C GLU A 326 8.32 8.69 -33.98
N GLY A 327 7.08 8.18 -34.03
CA GLY A 327 6.28 8.16 -35.26
C GLY A 327 4.78 8.16 -34.99
N GLN A 328 3.98 8.33 -36.05
CA GLN A 328 2.52 8.34 -35.92
C GLN A 328 1.94 6.95 -35.65
N PHE A 329 2.61 5.89 -36.12
CA PHE A 329 2.12 4.51 -35.98
C PHE A 329 3.17 3.63 -35.29
N PHE A 330 2.76 2.92 -34.25
CA PHE A 330 3.56 1.86 -33.65
C PHE A 330 3.53 0.62 -34.55
N LEU A 331 4.70 0.05 -34.84
CA LEU A 331 4.81 -1.16 -35.66
C LEU A 331 4.92 -2.41 -34.79
N PHE A 332 6.00 -2.52 -34.02
CA PHE A 332 6.28 -3.61 -33.10
C PHE A 332 7.41 -3.25 -32.14
N ASP A 333 7.58 -4.06 -31.09
CA ASP A 333 8.72 -4.00 -30.17
C ASP A 333 9.50 -5.32 -30.16
N ILE A 334 10.78 -5.21 -29.79
CA ILE A 334 11.65 -6.35 -29.55
C ILE A 334 12.25 -6.20 -28.16
N ASN A 335 12.08 -7.21 -27.30
CA ASN A 335 12.74 -7.29 -26.01
C ASN A 335 14.00 -8.15 -26.13
N TRP A 336 15.14 -7.65 -25.67
CA TRP A 336 16.37 -8.46 -25.52
C TRP A 336 16.54 -9.00 -24.10
N ILE A 337 15.78 -8.47 -23.13
CA ILE A 337 15.70 -8.96 -21.75
C ILE A 337 14.24 -9.26 -21.40
N ASN A 338 14.00 -10.34 -20.67
CA ASN A 338 12.70 -10.57 -20.04
C ASN A 338 12.55 -9.60 -18.87
N TYR A 339 11.50 -8.78 -18.92
CA TYR A 339 11.18 -7.83 -17.87
C TYR A 339 9.69 -7.95 -17.53
N PRO A 340 9.33 -7.94 -16.23
CA PRO A 340 10.20 -7.78 -15.06
C PRO A 340 11.18 -8.97 -14.87
N PRO A 341 12.38 -8.73 -14.30
CA PRO A 341 13.46 -9.71 -14.22
C PRO A 341 13.27 -10.82 -13.18
#